data_AF-A0A7Y5KCP0-F1
#
_entry.id   AF-A0A7Y5KCP0-F1
#
_cell.length_a   1.000
_cell.length_b   1.000
_cell.length_c   1.000
_cell.angle_alpha   90.00
_cell.angle_beta   90.00
_cell.angle_gamma   90.00
#
_symmetry.space_group_name_H-M   'P 1'
#
loop_
_entity.id
_entity.type
_entity.pdbx_description
1 polymer ?
#
loop_
_entity_poly.entity_id
_entity_poly.type
_entity_poly.pdbx_seq_one_letter_code
_entity_poly.pdbx_strand_id
1 'polypeptide(L)'
;MQSQGNTIFVGIKINDKLREQLDSSNASMKPFFADNDPEHLQIVQVDEDEYIGKVIASGVALETLSNMRMNVKTMVQMICPKFTFMDSALKVLALAPTSVRSLRI
;
A
#
# COMPACT_ATOMS: atom_id res chain seq x y z
N MET A 1 22.10 -7.18 15.92
CA MET A 1 20.92 -7.96 15.51
C MET A 1 19.80 -6.96 15.27
N GLN A 2 19.51 -6.60 14.02
CA GLN A 2 18.36 -5.74 13.73
C GLN A 2 17.11 -6.57 13.98
N SER A 3 16.35 -6.20 15.01
CA SER A 3 15.02 -6.76 15.24
C SER A 3 14.22 -6.50 13.96
N GLN A 4 13.85 -7.54 13.22
CA GLN A 4 12.88 -7.43 12.14
C GLN A 4 11.53 -7.15 12.80
N GLY A 5 11.32 -5.88 13.18
CA GLY A 5 10.09 -5.45 13.82
C GLY A 5 8.94 -5.74 12.87
N ASN A 6 7.85 -6.30 13.39
CA ASN A 6 6.62 -6.44 12.62
C ASN A 6 6.28 -5.09 11.98
N THR A 7 5.91 -5.10 10.71
CA THR A 7 5.41 -3.90 10.02
C THR A 7 3.91 -4.02 9.86
N ILE A 8 3.26 -2.87 9.74
CA ILE A 8 1.82 -2.78 9.48
C ILE A 8 1.67 -2.27 8.06
N PHE A 9 0.80 -2.91 7.29
CA PHE A 9 0.37 -2.42 5.99
C PHE A 9 -1.00 -1.75 6.12
N VAL A 10 -1.13 -0.57 5.53
CA VAL A 10 -2.38 0.21 5.46
C VAL A 10 -2.70 0.44 3.99
N GLY A 11 -3.78 -0.16 3.49
CA GLY A 11 -4.07 -0.11 2.06
C GLY A 11 -5.44 -0.61 1.69
N ILE A 12 -5.69 -0.72 0.39
CA ILE A 12 -6.94 -1.26 -0.18
C ILE A 12 -6.62 -2.45 -1.07
N LYS A 13 -7.55 -3.42 -1.11
CA LYS A 13 -7.45 -4.55 -2.05
C LYS A 13 -7.57 -4.04 -3.49
N ILE A 14 -6.70 -4.52 -4.36
CA ILE A 14 -6.77 -4.27 -5.79
C ILE A 14 -7.86 -5.15 -6.39
N ASN A 15 -8.99 -4.53 -6.73
CA ASN A 15 -10.06 -5.16 -7.50
C ASN A 15 -9.89 -4.87 -9.00
N ASP A 16 -10.71 -5.49 -9.85
CA ASP A 16 -10.60 -5.34 -11.31
C ASP A 16 -10.68 -3.89 -11.76
N LYS A 17 -11.59 -3.10 -11.17
CA LYS A 17 -11.73 -1.67 -11.49
C LYS A 17 -10.49 -0.85 -11.15
N LEU A 18 -9.86 -1.15 -10.00
CA LEU A 18 -8.63 -0.49 -9.59
C LEU A 18 -7.45 -0.97 -10.45
N ARG A 19 -7.40 -2.26 -10.79
CA ARG A 19 -6.40 -2.84 -11.70
C ARG A 19 -6.45 -2.15 -13.06
N GLU A 20 -7.61 -2.06 -13.68
CA GLU A 20 -7.80 -1.37 -14.97
C GLU A 20 -7.31 0.08 -14.92
N GLN A 21 -7.59 0.79 -13.82
CA GLN A 21 -7.09 2.15 -13.61
C GLN A 21 -5.57 2.16 -13.52
N LEU A 22 -4.97 1.28 -12.71
CA LEU A 22 -3.51 1.16 -12.52
C LEU A 22 -2.78 0.73 -13.81
N ASP A 23 -3.38 -0.11 -14.64
CA ASP A 23 -2.79 -0.52 -15.92
C ASP A 23 -2.91 0.58 -16.98
N SER A 24 -3.99 1.36 -16.94
CA SER A 24 -4.16 2.55 -17.80
C SER A 24 -3.29 3.74 -17.35
N SER A 25 -2.70 3.63 -16.16
CA SER A 25 -1.94 4.68 -15.52
C SER A 25 -0.48 4.68 -15.99
N ASN A 26 -0.15 5.64 -16.84
CA ASN A 26 1.16 5.78 -17.50
C ASN A 26 2.35 6.00 -16.54
N ALA A 27 3.57 6.00 -17.10
CA ALA A 27 4.86 6.25 -16.45
C ALA A 27 4.93 7.45 -15.48
N SER A 28 3.99 8.40 -15.57
CA SER A 28 3.80 9.51 -14.63
C SER A 28 3.53 9.08 -13.18
N MET A 29 3.18 7.81 -12.94
CA MET A 29 2.86 7.32 -11.60
C MET A 29 4.04 6.67 -10.89
N LYS A 30 5.14 6.41 -11.60
CA LYS A 30 6.39 5.88 -11.01
C LYS A 30 6.87 6.65 -9.76
N PRO A 31 6.75 8.00 -9.68
CA PRO A 31 7.18 8.73 -8.48
C PRO A 31 6.33 8.47 -7.24
N PHE A 32 5.17 7.83 -7.34
CA PHE A 32 4.34 7.47 -6.20
C PHE A 32 4.61 6.06 -5.67
N PHE A 33 5.45 5.28 -6.36
CA PHE A 33 5.78 3.90 -5.98
C PHE A 33 7.26 3.76 -5.66
N ALA A 34 7.56 3.24 -4.47
CA ALA A 34 8.90 2.85 -4.09
C ALA A 34 8.85 1.72 -3.06
N ASP A 35 9.61 0.65 -3.32
CA ASP A 35 9.75 -0.46 -2.38
C ASP A 35 10.41 -0.02 -1.09
N ASN A 36 9.89 -0.49 0.04
CA ASN A 36 10.44 -0.26 1.39
C ASN A 36 10.53 1.22 1.81
N ASP A 37 9.75 2.09 1.19
CA ASP A 37 9.67 3.50 1.57
C ASP A 37 8.27 3.85 2.11
N PRO A 38 8.15 4.37 3.34
CA PRO A 38 6.87 4.71 3.95
C PRO A 38 6.20 5.96 3.33
N GLU A 39 6.94 6.77 2.58
CA GLU A 39 6.42 7.95 1.88
C GLU A 39 5.74 7.57 0.57
N HIS A 40 5.99 6.37 0.03
CA HIS A 40 5.46 5.93 -1.26
C HIS A 40 4.46 4.77 -1.12
N LEU A 41 3.61 4.62 -2.13
CA LEU A 41 2.74 3.45 -2.26
C LEU A 41 3.55 2.22 -2.66
N GLN A 42 3.09 1.08 -2.18
CA GLN A 42 3.63 -0.24 -2.46
C GLN A 42 2.47 -1.17 -2.81
N ILE A 43 2.74 -2.07 -3.75
CA ILE A 43 1.85 -3.20 -4.02
C ILE A 43 2.37 -4.38 -3.21
N VAL A 44 1.53 -4.89 -2.31
CA VAL A 44 1.86 -6.04 -1.46
C VAL A 44 0.90 -7.16 -1.76
N GLN A 45 1.45 -8.35 -1.98
CA GLN A 45 0.67 -9.57 -2.04
C GLN A 45 0.50 -10.15 -0.63
N VAL A 46 -0.75 -10.36 -0.22
CA VAL A 46 -1.11 -11.03 1.03
C VAL A 46 -2.01 -12.19 0.67
N ASP A 47 -1.51 -13.41 0.91
CA ASP A 47 -2.12 -14.64 0.44
C ASP A 47 -2.32 -14.63 -1.09
N GLU A 48 -3.57 -14.72 -1.55
CA GLU A 48 -3.96 -14.72 -2.97
C GLU A 48 -4.35 -13.33 -3.48
N ASP A 49 -4.37 -12.33 -2.59
CA ASP A 49 -4.88 -11.00 -2.88
C ASP A 49 -3.74 -9.98 -2.99
N GLU A 50 -3.86 -9.07 -3.95
CA GLU A 50 -2.97 -7.93 -4.09
C GLU A 50 -3.60 -6.69 -3.45
N TYR A 51 -2.77 -5.90 -2.77
CA TYR A 51 -3.16 -4.68 -2.10
C TYR A 51 -2.25 -3.53 -2.51
N ILE A 52 -2.80 -2.33 -2.59
CA ILE A 52 -2.03 -1.08 -2.77
C ILE A 52 -2.16 -0.22 -1.52
N GLY A 53 -1.03 0.26 -1.00
CA GLY A 53 -1.01 0.96 0.26
C GLY A 53 0.40 1.31 0.73
N LYS A 54 0.54 1.52 2.03
CA LYS A 54 1.80 1.90 2.68
C LYS A 54 2.18 0.93 3.77
N VAL A 55 3.48 0.68 3.87
CA VAL A 55 4.10 -0.09 4.95
C VAL A 55 4.63 0.89 5.99
N ILE A 56 4.22 0.71 7.25
CA ILE A 56 4.64 1.52 8.39
C ILE A 56 5.17 0.63 9.52
N ALA A 57 5.89 1.22 10.46
CA ALA A 57 6.33 0.51 11.65
C ALA A 57 5.13 0.01 12.50
N SER A 58 5.30 -1.12 13.19
CA SER A 58 4.36 -1.51 14.24
C SER A 58 4.44 -0.58 15.45
N GLY A 59 3.37 -0.57 16.26
CA GLY A 59 3.33 0.20 17.51
C GLY A 59 3.17 1.71 17.33
N VAL A 60 2.69 2.17 16.16
CA VAL A 60 2.43 3.59 15.89
C VAL A 60 1.23 4.12 16.68
N ALA A 61 1.20 5.44 16.89
CA ALA A 61 0.06 6.12 17.46
C ALA A 61 -1.18 6.01 16.56
N LEU A 62 -2.37 6.01 17.16
CA LEU A 62 -3.64 5.98 16.42
C LEU A 62 -3.79 7.16 15.45
N GLU A 63 -3.26 8.33 15.84
CA GLU A 63 -3.21 9.51 14.98
C GLU A 63 -2.38 9.25 13.72
N THR A 64 -1.20 8.65 13.85
CA THR A 64 -0.34 8.28 12.72
C THR A 64 -1.08 7.33 11.78
N LEU A 65 -1.81 6.34 12.30
CA LEU A 65 -2.61 5.43 11.50
C LEU A 65 -3.74 6.16 10.75
N SER A 66 -4.40 7.12 11.41
CA SER A 66 -5.46 7.95 10.81
C SER A 66 -4.93 8.86 9.71
N ASN A 67 -3.75 9.46 9.92
CA ASN A 67 -3.05 10.26 8.92
C ASN A 67 -2.63 9.38 7.73
N MET A 68 -2.14 8.17 7.99
CA MET A 68 -1.75 7.22 6.96
C MET A 68 -2.93 6.80 6.08
N ARG A 69 -4.10 6.57 6.69
CA ARG A 69 -5.34 6.32 5.96
C ARG A 69 -5.66 7.45 4.98
N MET A 70 -5.61 8.71 5.44
CA MET A 70 -5.91 9.85 4.59
C MET A 70 -4.89 9.97 3.45
N ASN A 71 -3.61 9.76 3.78
CA ASN A 71 -2.52 9.81 2.81
C ASN A 71 -2.68 8.75 1.69
N VAL A 72 -2.95 7.49 2.05
CA VAL A 72 -3.23 6.41 1.08
C VAL A 72 -4.41 6.77 0.20
N LYS A 73 -5.51 7.25 0.79
CA LYS A 73 -6.70 7.67 0.03
C LYS A 73 -6.36 8.76 -0.99
N THR A 74 -5.67 9.81 -0.57
CA THR A 74 -5.30 10.92 -1.46
C THR A 74 -4.38 10.45 -2.58
N MET A 75 -3.36 9.62 -2.28
CA MET A 75 -2.46 9.09 -3.31
C MET A 75 -3.19 8.20 -4.32
N VAL A 76 -4.05 7.28 -3.84
CA VAL A 76 -4.87 6.46 -4.73
C VAL A 76 -5.80 7.31 -5.59
N GLN A 77 -6.38 8.39 -5.06
CA GLN A 77 -7.22 9.30 -5.84
C GLN A 77 -6.42 10.14 -6.85
N MET A 78 -5.17 10.48 -6.57
CA MET A 78 -4.29 11.17 -7.53
C MET A 78 -3.92 10.26 -8.70
N ILE A 79 -3.67 8.99 -8.42
CA ILE A 79 -3.29 7.95 -9.40
C ILE A 79 -4.52 7.47 -10.17
N CYS A 80 -5.60 7.15 -9.47
CA CYS A 80 -6.84 6.62 -10.02
C CYS A 80 -8.00 7.58 -9.76
N PRO A 81 -8.07 8.73 -10.46
CA PRO A 81 -9.06 9.78 -10.18
C PRO A 81 -10.51 9.35 -10.41
N LYS A 82 -10.75 8.29 -11.18
CA LYS A 82 -12.10 7.73 -11.40
C LYS A 82 -12.45 6.63 -10.40
N PHE A 83 -11.50 6.19 -9.57
CA PHE A 83 -11.74 5.20 -8.54
C PHE A 83 -12.48 5.82 -7.35
N THR A 84 -13.63 5.25 -7.00
CA THR A 84 -14.38 5.67 -5.81
C THR A 84 -13.82 4.96 -4.58
N PHE A 85 -13.13 5.71 -3.73
CA PHE A 85 -12.58 5.18 -2.49
C PHE A 85 -13.68 5.00 -1.44
N MET A 86 -14.01 3.75 -1.11
CA MET A 86 -14.90 3.42 -0.01
C MET A 86 -14.12 3.31 1.29
N ASP A 87 -14.63 3.93 2.34
CA ASP A 87 -13.98 3.96 3.65
C ASP A 87 -13.78 2.56 4.25
N SER A 88 -14.74 1.66 3.99
CA SER A 88 -14.69 0.25 4.36
C SER A 88 -13.72 -0.60 3.54
N ALA A 89 -13.17 -0.08 2.44
CA ALA A 89 -12.20 -0.78 1.62
C ALA A 89 -10.79 -0.77 2.23
N LEU A 90 -10.52 0.16 3.15
CA LEU A 90 -9.24 0.25 3.83
C LEU A 90 -9.04 -0.94 4.78
N LYS A 91 -7.88 -1.57 4.67
CA LYS A 91 -7.42 -2.67 5.51
C LYS A 91 -6.15 -2.26 6.24
N VAL A 92 -6.06 -2.70 7.48
CA VAL A 92 -4.85 -2.62 8.31
C VAL A 92 -4.41 -4.06 8.55
N LEU A 93 -3.26 -4.44 8.01
CA LEU A 93 -2.75 -5.81 8.01
C LEU A 93 -1.41 -5.85 8.76
N ALA A 94 -1.19 -6.87 9.57
CA ALA A 94 0.13 -7.15 10.10
C ALA A 94 0.93 -7.92 9.05
N LEU A 95 2.08 -7.39 8.65
CA LEU A 95 3.01 -8.12 7.81
C LEU A 95 3.95 -8.91 8.71
N ALA A 96 4.00 -10.22 8.50
CA ALA A 96 5.10 -11.01 9.05
C ALA A 96 6.42 -10.52 8.44
N PRO A 97 7.56 -10.69 9.12
CA PRO A 97 8.86 -10.49 8.48
C PRO A 97 9.00 -11.45 7.29
N THR A 98 8.64 -10.98 6.10
CA THR A 98 8.73 -11.76 4.88
C THR A 98 10.19 -11.90 4.52
N SER A 99 10.71 -13.14 4.47
CA SER A 99 12.03 -13.40 3.86
C SER A 99 11.97 -12.95 2.41
N VAL A 100 12.61 -11.81 2.12
CA VAL A 100 12.64 -11.15 0.82
C VAL A 100 13.16 -12.14 -0.23
N ARG A 101 12.27 -12.82 -0.96
CA ARG A 101 12.62 -13.45 -2.23
C ARG A 101 12.51 -12.38 -3.30
N SER A 102 13.64 -11.72 -3.55
CA SER A 102 13.81 -10.89 -4.73
C SER A 102 13.57 -11.76 -5.96
N LEU A 103 12.43 -11.54 -6.64
CA LEU A 103 12.25 -12.06 -7.99
C LEU A 103 13.17 -11.26 -8.90
N ARG A 104 14.31 -11.87 -9.25
CA ARG A 104 15.17 -11.39 -10.33
C ARG A 104 14.46 -11.68 -11.64
N ILE A 105 14.31 -10.65 -12.46
CA ILE A 105 13.97 -10.74 -13.88
C ILE A 105 15.24 -11.12 -14.65
#